data_AF-A0A1Y3CST3-F1
#
_entry.id   AF-A0A1Y3CST3-F1
#
_cell.length_a   1.000
_cell.length_b   1.000
_cell.length_c   1.000
_cell.angle_alpha   90.00
_cell.angle_beta   90.00
_cell.angle_gamma   90.00
#
_symmetry.space_group_name_H-M   'P 1'
#
loop_
_entity.id
_entity.type
_entity.pdbx_description
1 polymer ?
#
loop_
_entity_poly.entity_id
_entity_poly.type
_entity_poly.pdbx_seq_one_letter_code
_entity_poly.pdbx_strand_id
1 'polypeptide(L)'
;MHSQHYLKFHPADNPMYLKKLGNWVITFINSQDEFTNIQLAITSVLPRQVSDNLQPTRIIIHQTEFDHRWLIQQIECYDSLDGKDKLLSCHDKIGKQMIQNIMQEFNKYDVEVSLL
;
A
#
# COMPACT_ATOMS: atom_id res chain seq x y z
N MET A 1 9.96 20.12 5.79
CA MET A 1 10.32 18.70 5.94
C MET A 1 9.04 17.89 5.94
N HIS A 2 8.75 17.17 4.85
CA HIS A 2 7.59 16.26 4.83
C HIS A 2 8.01 14.97 5.55
N SER A 3 7.21 14.51 6.52
CA SER A 3 7.54 13.29 7.27
C SER A 3 7.28 12.08 6.36
N GLN A 4 8.33 11.37 5.99
CA GLN A 4 8.16 10.14 5.21
C GLN A 4 7.53 9.07 6.09
N HIS A 5 6.58 8.31 5.53
CA HIS A 5 5.94 7.20 6.22
C HIS A 5 6.41 5.89 5.62
N TYR A 6 6.64 4.90 6.47
CA TYR A 6 7.15 3.60 6.04
C TYR A 6 6.26 2.47 6.54
N LEU A 7 6.14 1.42 5.72
CA LEU A 7 5.66 0.12 6.16
C LEU A 7 6.86 -0.72 6.59
N LYS A 8 6.87 -1.16 7.84
CA LYS A 8 7.81 -2.16 8.34
C LYS A 8 7.10 -3.50 8.40
N PHE A 9 7.52 -4.42 7.53
CA PHE A 9 7.06 -5.80 7.54
C PHE A 9 7.85 -6.61 8.56
N HIS A 10 7.26 -7.68 9.09
CA HIS A 10 8.00 -8.69 9.82
C HIS A 10 8.98 -9.42 8.87
N PRO A 11 10.14 -9.92 9.34
CA PRO A 11 11.13 -10.55 8.47
C PRO A 11 10.63 -11.72 7.61
N ALA A 12 9.64 -12.46 8.11
CA ALA A 12 9.00 -13.55 7.38
C ALA A 12 8.03 -13.08 6.29
N ASP A 13 7.59 -11.81 6.35
CA ASP A 13 6.51 -11.24 5.55
C ASP A 13 7.03 -10.27 4.49
N ASN A 14 8.13 -10.62 3.83
CA ASN A 14 8.69 -9.76 2.78
C ASN A 14 7.65 -9.57 1.66
N PRO A 15 7.22 -8.32 1.36
CA PRO A 15 6.14 -8.06 0.42
C PRO A 15 6.45 -8.47 -1.02
N MET A 16 7.71 -8.71 -1.37
CA MET A 16 8.10 -9.24 -2.68
C MET A 16 7.59 -10.67 -2.93
N TYR A 17 7.35 -11.44 -1.87
CA TYR A 17 6.88 -12.82 -1.96
C TYR A 17 5.37 -12.95 -1.68
N LEU A 18 4.76 -11.88 -1.17
CA LEU A 18 3.32 -11.78 -0.98
C LEU A 18 2.67 -11.53 -2.35
N LYS A 19 1.76 -12.41 -2.77
CA LYS A 19 1.08 -12.28 -4.08
C LYS A 19 -0.31 -11.64 -3.93
N LYS A 20 -1.09 -12.15 -2.98
CA LYS A 20 -2.44 -11.70 -2.70
C LYS A 20 -2.77 -11.91 -1.23
N LEU A 21 -3.37 -10.91 -0.61
CA LEU A 21 -3.85 -10.92 0.77
C LEU A 21 -5.26 -10.36 0.78
N GLY A 22 -6.25 -11.23 0.98
CA GLY A 22 -7.66 -10.87 0.91
C GLY A 22 -8.03 -10.18 -0.39
N ASN A 23 -8.43 -8.91 -0.28
CA ASN A 23 -8.82 -8.08 -1.41
C ASN A 23 -7.67 -7.29 -2.03
N TRP A 24 -6.42 -7.59 -1.68
CA TRP A 24 -5.25 -6.88 -2.19
C TRP A 24 -4.34 -7.80 -2.97
N VAL A 25 -3.89 -7.35 -4.13
CA VAL A 25 -2.87 -8.01 -4.95
C VAL A 25 -1.60 -7.16 -4.92
N ILE A 26 -0.46 -7.82 -4.76
CA ILE A 26 0.85 -7.17 -4.68
C ILE A 26 1.64 -7.53 -5.93
N THR A 27 2.06 -6.52 -6.70
CA THR A 27 2.78 -6.70 -7.97
C THR A 27 3.97 -5.77 -8.07
N PHE A 28 4.99 -6.20 -8.81
CA PHE A 28 6.12 -5.35 -9.17
C PHE A 28 5.68 -4.27 -10.17
N ILE A 29 6.15 -3.03 -9.96
CA ILE A 29 5.94 -1.91 -10.89
C ILE A 29 7.05 -1.87 -11.94
N ASN A 30 8.27 -2.20 -11.53
CA ASN A 30 9.44 -2.30 -12.39
C ASN A 30 9.93 -3.74 -12.53
N SER A 31 10.84 -4.00 -13.47
CA SER A 31 11.41 -5.33 -13.66
C SER A 31 12.18 -5.76 -12.41
N GLN A 32 12.08 -7.03 -12.03
CA GLN A 32 12.87 -7.61 -10.94
C GLN A 32 14.38 -7.57 -11.22
N ASP A 33 14.78 -7.39 -12.48
CA ASP A 33 16.18 -7.24 -12.89
C ASP A 33 16.78 -5.90 -12.40
N GLU A 34 15.94 -4.92 -12.03
CA GLU A 34 16.34 -3.67 -11.38
C GLU A 34 16.48 -3.87 -9.86
N PHE A 35 17.44 -4.71 -9.45
CA PHE A 35 17.69 -5.12 -8.06
C PHE A 35 17.89 -3.97 -7.05
N THR A 36 18.09 -2.74 -7.51
CA THR A 36 18.41 -1.57 -6.68
C THR A 36 17.26 -0.60 -6.46
N ASN A 37 16.10 -0.81 -7.10
CA ASN A 37 15.00 0.18 -7.07
C ASN A 37 13.61 -0.49 -7.03
N ILE A 38 13.44 -1.56 -6.25
CA ILE A 38 12.22 -2.37 -6.31
C ILE A 38 11.01 -1.56 -5.84
N GLN A 39 9.99 -1.48 -6.69
CA GLN A 39 8.71 -0.85 -6.39
C GLN A 39 7.58 -1.86 -6.48
N LEU A 40 6.71 -1.85 -5.48
CA LEU A 40 5.53 -2.71 -5.41
C LEU A 40 4.26 -1.87 -5.41
N ALA A 41 3.25 -2.36 -6.12
CA ALA A 41 1.88 -1.89 -6.07
C ALA A 41 1.04 -2.84 -5.25
N ILE A 42 0.41 -2.34 -4.19
CA ILE A 42 -0.61 -3.04 -3.41
C ILE A 42 -1.97 -2.54 -3.92
N THR A 43 -2.66 -3.33 -4.74
CA THR A 43 -3.85 -2.90 -5.49
C THR A 43 -5.09 -3.63 -5.00
N SER A 44 -6.17 -2.89 -4.72
CA SER A 44 -7.46 -3.46 -4.34
C SER A 44 -8.10 -4.15 -5.54
N VAL A 45 -8.68 -5.34 -5.32
CA VAL A 45 -9.50 -6.06 -6.31
C VAL A 45 -11.00 -5.85 -6.11
N LEU A 46 -11.40 -5.04 -5.12
CA LEU A 46 -12.81 -4.71 -4.93
C LEU A 46 -13.30 -3.86 -6.10
N PRO A 47 -14.51 -4.12 -6.62
CA PRO A 47 -15.10 -3.29 -7.66
C PRO A 47 -15.36 -1.89 -7.12
N ARG A 48 -15.18 -0.88 -7.99
CA ARG A 48 -15.37 0.55 -7.67
C ARG A 48 -16.84 0.94 -7.44
N GLN A 49 -17.61 0.22 -6.61
CA GLN A 49 -19.03 0.52 -6.35
C GLN A 49 -19.52 0.09 -4.95
N VAL A 50 -18.60 -0.15 -4.01
CA VAL A 50 -18.96 -0.54 -2.63
C VAL A 50 -19.09 0.71 -1.76
N SER A 51 -20.26 1.36 -1.89
CA SER A 51 -20.93 2.31 -0.97
C SER A 51 -20.23 3.52 -0.34
N ASP A 52 -18.91 3.72 -0.45
CA ASP A 52 -18.22 4.87 0.14
C ASP A 52 -17.76 5.90 -0.90
N ASN A 53 -17.79 7.17 -0.51
CA ASN A 53 -17.32 8.29 -1.33
C ASN A 53 -15.85 8.18 -1.71
N LEU A 54 -15.04 7.48 -0.90
CA LEU A 54 -13.61 7.30 -1.11
C LEU A 54 -13.24 5.83 -0.98
N GLN A 55 -12.74 5.24 -2.06
CA GLN A 55 -12.40 3.82 -2.14
C GLN A 55 -10.89 3.65 -2.41
N PRO A 56 -10.15 3.04 -1.46
CA PRO A 56 -8.76 2.67 -1.65
C PRO A 56 -8.53 1.84 -2.92
N THR A 57 -7.70 2.32 -3.85
CA THR A 57 -7.41 1.59 -5.09
C THR A 57 -6.00 1.02 -5.10
N ARG A 58 -5.00 1.79 -4.71
CA ARG A 58 -3.60 1.35 -4.79
C ARG A 58 -2.70 2.07 -3.79
N ILE A 59 -1.71 1.35 -3.26
CA ILE A 59 -0.56 1.96 -2.58
C ILE A 59 0.70 1.55 -3.34
N ILE A 60 1.58 2.52 -3.59
CA ILE A 60 2.92 2.28 -4.13
C ILE A 60 3.93 2.37 -2.99
N ILE A 61 4.69 1.30 -2.83
CA ILE A 61 5.79 1.24 -1.86
C ILE A 61 7.11 0.97 -2.57
N HIS A 62 8.18 1.53 -2.02
CA HIS A 62 9.54 1.41 -2.55
C HIS A 62 10.47 0.80 -1.51
N GLN A 63 11.29 -0.15 -1.94
CA GLN A 63 12.30 -0.77 -1.09
C GLN A 63 13.28 0.29 -0.59
N THR A 64 13.67 0.21 0.68
CA THR A 64 14.70 1.10 1.24
C THR A 64 15.99 0.33 1.50
N GLU A 65 17.05 1.05 1.87
CA GLU A 65 18.30 0.44 2.33
C GLU A 65 18.16 -0.33 3.65
N PHE A 66 17.07 -0.08 4.40
CA PHE A 66 16.79 -0.77 5.64
C PHE A 66 15.92 -2.01 5.39
N ASP A 67 16.40 -3.15 5.86
CA ASP A 67 15.68 -4.41 5.75
C ASP A 67 14.25 -4.29 6.29
N HIS A 68 13.32 -4.88 5.53
CA HIS A 68 11.90 -4.95 5.83
C HIS A 68 11.18 -3.59 5.95
N ARG A 69 11.86 -2.47 5.66
CA ARG A 69 11.24 -1.14 5.60
C ARG A 69 11.01 -0.71 4.17
N TRP A 70 9.79 -0.30 3.90
CA TRP A 70 9.33 0.13 2.60
C TRP A 70 8.74 1.53 2.69
N LEU A 71 9.26 2.46 1.90
CA LEU A 71 8.78 3.83 1.83
C LEU A 71 7.42 3.86 1.11
N ILE A 72 6.41 4.48 1.71
CA ILE A 72 5.15 4.76 1.04
C ILE A 72 5.36 5.96 0.11
N GLN A 73 5.34 5.72 -1.19
CA GLN A 73 5.53 6.77 -2.20
C GLN A 73 4.22 7.43 -2.60
N GLN A 74 3.17 6.64 -2.78
CA GLN A 74 1.90 7.13 -3.31
C GLN A 74 0.73 6.31 -2.75
N ILE A 75 -0.38 7.00 -2.51
CA ILE A 75 -1.67 6.41 -2.15
C ILE A 75 -2.68 6.91 -3.17
N GLU A 76 -3.33 5.98 -3.87
CA GLU A 76 -4.38 6.23 -4.84
C GLU A 76 -5.73 5.80 -4.25
N CYS A 77 -6.71 6.67 -4.42
CA CYS A 77 -8.07 6.45 -3.95
C CYS A 77 -9.06 6.92 -5.02
N TYR A 78 -10.04 6.09 -5.32
CA TYR A 78 -11.16 6.48 -6.17
C TYR A 78 -12.14 7.33 -5.36
N ASP A 79 -12.46 8.53 -5.85
CA ASP A 79 -13.51 9.37 -5.29
C ASP A 79 -14.76 9.26 -6.17
N SER A 80 -15.86 8.76 -5.59
CA SER A 80 -17.11 8.58 -6.34
C SER A 80 -17.89 9.88 -6.53
N LEU A 81 -17.60 10.95 -5.77
CA LEU A 81 -18.22 12.27 -5.96
C LEU A 81 -17.69 12.92 -7.24
N ASP A 82 -16.39 12.81 -7.48
CA ASP A 82 -15.72 13.37 -8.67
C ASP A 82 -15.56 12.34 -9.80
N GLY A 83 -15.86 11.07 -9.52
CA GLY A 83 -15.74 9.95 -10.45
C GLY A 83 -14.31 9.67 -10.91
N LYS A 84 -13.29 10.05 -10.11
CA LYS A 84 -11.87 10.04 -10.51
C LYS A 84 -10.96 9.51 -9.40
N ASP A 85 -9.81 9.00 -9.81
CA ASP A 85 -8.74 8.66 -8.89
C ASP A 85 -8.04 9.94 -8.40
N LYS A 86 -7.82 10.00 -7.09
CA LYS A 86 -7.12 11.07 -6.38
C LYS A 86 -5.87 10.51 -5.72
N LEU A 87 -4.82 11.33 -5.71
CA LEU A 87 -3.63 11.07 -4.91
C LEU A 87 -3.85 11.62 -3.51
N LEU A 88 -3.62 10.78 -2.52
CA LEU A 88 -3.71 11.14 -1.11
C LEU A 88 -2.32 11.24 -0.51
N SER A 89 -2.14 12.20 0.40
CA SER A 89 -0.95 12.22 1.23
C SER A 89 -1.10 11.21 2.37
N CYS A 90 -0.02 10.52 2.71
CA CYS A 90 0.07 9.72 3.93
C CYS A 90 -0.09 10.55 5.22
N HIS A 91 -0.06 11.87 5.12
CA HIS A 91 -0.33 12.78 6.24
C HIS A 91 -1.81 13.11 6.39
N ASP A 92 -2.60 12.93 5.33
CA ASP A 92 -4.03 13.21 5.36
C ASP A 92 -4.72 12.16 6.23
N LYS A 93 -5.79 12.58 6.92
CA LYS A 93 -6.59 11.68 7.75
C LYS A 93 -7.03 10.44 6.96
N ILE A 94 -7.43 10.65 5.71
CA ILE A 94 -7.89 9.58 4.80
C ILE A 94 -6.72 8.65 4.42
N GLY A 95 -5.56 9.20 4.07
CA GLY A 95 -4.37 8.40 3.74
C GLY A 95 -3.92 7.53 4.92
N LYS A 96 -3.91 8.08 6.14
CA LYS A 96 -3.59 7.31 7.36
C LYS A 96 -4.60 6.19 7.62
N GLN A 97 -5.89 6.50 7.48
CA GLN A 97 -6.95 5.51 7.68
C GLN A 97 -6.86 4.37 6.65
N MET A 98 -6.52 4.69 5.40
CA MET A 98 -6.30 3.69 4.35
C MET A 98 -5.13 2.76 4.68
N ILE A 99 -4.00 3.32 5.11
CA ILE A 99 -2.84 2.52 5.54
C ILE A 99 -3.23 1.58 6.70
N GLN A 100 -3.94 2.11 7.70
CA GLN A 100 -4.42 1.32 8.84
C GLN A 100 -5.35 0.18 8.41
N ASN A 101 -6.27 0.42 7.49
CA ASN A 101 -7.19 -0.60 6.99
C ASN A 101 -6.45 -1.74 6.28
N ILE A 102 -5.46 -1.42 5.45
CA ILE A 102 -4.62 -2.42 4.76
C ILE A 102 -3.83 -3.24 5.78
N MET A 103 -3.21 -2.59 6.78
CA MET A 103 -2.48 -3.29 7.84
C MET A 103 -3.39 -4.24 8.62
N GLN A 104 -4.61 -3.80 8.96
CA GLN A 104 -5.60 -4.64 9.64
C GLN A 104 -6.05 -5.82 8.77
N GLU A 105 -6.19 -5.62 7.46
CA GLU A 105 -6.53 -6.71 6.54
C GLU A 105 -5.38 -7.72 6.42
N PHE A 106 -4.14 -7.25 6.30
CA PHE A 106 -2.95 -8.12 6.22
C PHE A 106 -2.80 -8.96 7.48
N ASN A 107 -3.06 -8.38 8.65
CA ASN A 107 -3.02 -9.09 9.93
C ASN A 107 -4.04 -10.25 10.01
N LYS A 108 -5.11 -10.26 9.19
CA LYS A 108 -6.05 -11.41 9.12
C LYS A 108 -5.45 -12.64 8.42
N TYR A 109 -4.34 -12.45 7.72
CA TYR A 109 -3.61 -13.47 6.98
C TYR A 109 -2.22 -13.72 7.59
N ASP A 110 -2.07 -13.40 8.88
CA ASP A 110 -0.81 -13.54 9.65
C ASP A 110 0.37 -12.74 9.07
N VAL A 111 0.09 -11.70 8.28
CA VAL A 111 1.11 -10.78 7.75
C VAL A 111 1.22 -9.58 8.68
N GLU A 112 2.35 -9.50 9.38
CA GLU A 112 2.61 -8.45 10.36
C GLU A 112 3.24 -7.21 9.72
N VAL A 113 2.55 -6.08 9.82
CA VAL A 113 3.02 -4.78 9.29
C VAL A 113 2.82 -3.68 10.32
N SER A 114 3.78 -2.78 10.43
CA SER A 114 3.73 -1.57 11.27
C SER A 114 3.97 -0.31 10.45
N LEU A 115 3.32 0.79 10.82
CA LEU A 115 3.57 2.12 10.26
C LEU A 115 4.64 2.84 11.08
N LEU A 116 5.68 3.36 10.42
CA LEU A 116 6.75 4.17 11.01
C LEU A 116 6.69 5.61 10.50
#